data_AF-A0A453F709-F1
#
_entry.id   AF-A0A453F709-F1
#
_cell.length_a   1.000
_cell.length_b   1.000
_cell.length_c   1.000
_cell.angle_alpha   90.00
_cell.angle_beta   90.00
_cell.angle_gamma   90.00
#
_symmetry.space_group_name_H-M   'P 1'
#
loop_
_entity.id
_entity.type
_entity.pdbx_description
1 polymer ?
#
loop_
_entity_poly.entity_id
_entity_poly.type
_entity_poly.pdbx_seq_one_letter_code
_entity_poly.pdbx_strand_id
1 'polypeptide(L)'
;KRQASRLTWLKLGGAGTKFFHAKMRSRRRKNFIHSLQTSNGVATSHEDKEAAIFERFSSVLGSKGARTRAIDWSQLQLPEIRGGGL
;
A
#
# COMPACT_ATOMS: atom_id res chain seq x y z
N LYS A 1 -14.89 19.38 19.83
CA LYS A 1 -15.15 17.96 20.21
C LYS A 1 -13.94 17.10 19.82
N ARG A 2 -13.10 16.72 20.78
CA ARG A 2 -11.93 15.84 20.58
C ARG A 2 -12.46 14.48 20.10
N GLN A 3 -12.03 14.03 18.92
CA GLN A 3 -12.53 12.84 18.23
C GLN A 3 -12.69 11.64 19.19
N ALA A 4 -13.93 11.21 19.45
CA ALA A 4 -14.22 10.08 20.34
C ALA A 4 -13.47 8.80 19.90
N SER A 5 -13.28 8.64 18.58
CA SER A 5 -12.47 7.57 17.98
C SER A 5 -11.02 7.54 18.49
N ARG A 6 -10.37 8.71 18.71
CA ARG A 6 -9.02 8.81 19.26
C ARG A 6 -8.99 8.49 20.75
N LEU A 7 -10.00 8.88 21.52
CA LEU A 7 -10.09 8.56 22.95
C LEU A 7 -10.34 7.07 23.18
N THR A 8 -11.24 6.46 22.42
CA THR A 8 -11.48 5.00 22.47
C THR A 8 -10.23 4.23 22.06
N TRP A 9 -9.50 4.71 21.05
CA TRP A 9 -8.24 4.10 20.64
C TRP A 9 -7.13 4.25 21.71
N LEU A 10 -7.04 5.38 22.40
CA LEU A 10 -6.08 5.53 23.50
C LEU A 10 -6.43 4.65 24.71
N LYS A 11 -7.73 4.50 25.02
CA LYS A 11 -8.21 3.69 26.15
C LYS A 11 -8.14 2.19 25.91
N LEU A 12 -8.43 1.74 24.69
CA LEU A 12 -8.64 0.33 24.36
C LEU A 12 -7.73 -0.18 23.24
N GLY A 13 -6.93 0.66 22.58
CA GLY A 13 -6.26 0.37 21.32
C GLY A 13 -4.81 -0.11 21.44
N GLY A 14 -4.47 -0.83 22.51
CA GLY A 14 -3.22 -1.60 22.56
C GLY A 14 -3.24 -2.78 21.58
N ALA A 15 -2.08 -3.12 20.99
CA ALA A 15 -1.95 -4.10 19.90
C ALA A 15 -2.32 -5.56 20.26
N GLY A 16 -2.55 -5.88 21.54
CA GLY A 16 -3.04 -7.20 22.00
C GLY A 16 -4.49 -7.23 22.48
N THR A 17 -5.22 -6.11 22.37
CA THR A 17 -6.59 -6.02 22.90
C THR A 17 -7.62 -6.65 21.96
N LYS A 18 -8.69 -7.23 22.52
CA LYS A 18 -9.86 -7.70 21.74
C LYS A 18 -10.43 -6.58 20.86
N PHE A 19 -10.41 -5.33 21.35
CA PHE A 19 -10.85 -4.15 20.61
C PHE A 19 -10.00 -3.88 19.36
N PHE A 20 -8.68 -3.92 19.48
CA PHE A 20 -7.77 -3.78 18.34
C PHE A 20 -8.06 -4.82 17.25
N HIS A 21 -8.12 -6.10 17.63
CA HIS A 21 -8.40 -7.18 16.68
C HIS A 21 -9.79 -7.07 16.06
N ALA A 22 -10.82 -6.71 16.83
CA ALA A 22 -12.16 -6.47 16.30
C ALA A 22 -12.18 -5.33 15.28
N LYS A 23 -11.45 -4.24 15.56
CA LYS A 23 -11.35 -3.11 14.63
C LYS A 23 -10.62 -3.50 13.35
N MET A 24 -9.52 -4.25 13.44
CA MET A 24 -8.78 -4.71 12.26
C MET A 24 -9.58 -5.72 11.43
N ARG A 25 -10.32 -6.63 12.06
CA ARG A 25 -11.25 -7.54 11.37
C ARG A 25 -12.36 -6.78 10.65
N SER A 26 -12.96 -5.78 11.31
CA SER A 26 -13.97 -4.91 10.69
C SER A 26 -13.41 -4.15 9.48
N ARG A 27 -12.21 -3.58 9.61
CA ARG A 27 -11.50 -2.93 8.48
C ARG A 27 -11.22 -3.91 7.35
N ARG A 28 -10.72 -5.11 7.64
CA ARG A 28 -10.48 -6.16 6.65
C ARG A 28 -11.75 -6.54 5.90
N ARG A 29 -12.87 -6.73 6.62
CA ARG A 29 -14.17 -7.05 6.00
C ARG A 29 -14.65 -5.93 5.10
N LYS A 30 -14.52 -4.66 5.53
CA LYS A 30 -14.93 -3.50 4.73
C LYS A 30 -14.07 -3.31 3.47
N ASN A 31 -12.78 -3.61 3.57
CA ASN A 31 -11.83 -3.47 2.47
C ASN A 31 -11.76 -4.72 1.58
N PHE A 32 -12.57 -5.75 1.84
CA PHE A 32 -12.58 -6.93 1.01
C PHE A 32 -13.22 -6.62 -0.33
N ILE A 33 -12.47 -6.88 -1.41
CA ILE A 33 -12.95 -6.71 -2.77
C ILE A 33 -13.72 -7.97 -3.14
N HIS A 34 -15.05 -7.88 -3.23
CA HIS A 34 -15.93 -9.01 -3.56
C HIS A 34 -15.78 -9.48 -5.00
N SER A 35 -15.70 -8.55 -5.94
CA SER A 35 -15.49 -8.82 -7.35
C SER A 35 -14.74 -7.68 -8.03
N LEU A 36 -14.10 -7.98 -9.16
CA LEU A 36 -13.48 -7.00 -10.03
C LEU A 36 -14.09 -7.11 -11.42
N GLN A 37 -14.44 -5.96 -12.00
CA GLN A 37 -14.85 -5.86 -13.39
C GLN A 37 -13.60 -5.75 -14.26
N THR A 38 -13.45 -6.63 -15.24
CA THR A 38 -12.34 -6.66 -16.18
C THR A 38 -12.88 -6.62 -17.62
N SER A 39 -12.01 -6.48 -18.61
CA SER A 39 -12.40 -6.58 -20.02
C SER A 39 -12.95 -7.96 -20.40
N ASN A 40 -12.58 -8.99 -19.66
CA ASN A 40 -12.92 -10.39 -19.94
C ASN A 40 -14.11 -10.88 -19.08
N GLY A 41 -14.71 -9.99 -18.27
CA GLY A 41 -15.86 -10.31 -17.41
C GLY A 41 -15.62 -9.97 -15.93
N VAL A 42 -16.23 -10.75 -15.05
CA VAL A 42 -16.19 -10.51 -13.59
C VAL A 42 -15.28 -11.52 -12.91
N ALA A 43 -14.20 -11.04 -12.28
CA ALA A 43 -13.32 -11.86 -11.45
C ALA A 43 -13.83 -11.90 -9.99
N THR A 44 -14.03 -13.09 -9.44
CA THR A 44 -14.55 -13.30 -8.07
C THR A 44 -13.60 -14.09 -7.18
N SER A 45 -12.86 -15.05 -7.74
CA SER A 45 -11.82 -15.80 -7.02
C SER A 45 -10.64 -14.90 -6.64
N HIS A 46 -9.81 -15.34 -5.68
CA HIS A 46 -8.66 -14.55 -5.27
C HIS A 46 -7.62 -14.49 -6.39
N GLU A 47 -7.39 -15.63 -7.03
CA GLU A 47 -6.42 -15.87 -8.09
C GLU A 47 -6.75 -15.04 -9.33
N ASP A 48 -8.03 -15.01 -9.74
CA ASP A 48 -8.46 -14.21 -10.89
C ASP A 48 -8.32 -12.71 -10.61
N LYS A 49 -8.62 -12.28 -9.37
CA LYS A 49 -8.44 -10.88 -8.96
C LYS A 49 -6.97 -10.49 -8.96
N GLU A 50 -6.09 -11.35 -8.45
CA GLU A 50 -4.65 -11.13 -8.44
C GLU A 50 -4.10 -11.00 -9.87
N ALA A 51 -4.43 -11.95 -10.75
CA ALA A 51 -4.02 -11.94 -12.14
C ALA A 51 -4.49 -10.67 -12.86
N ALA A 52 -5.77 -10.29 -12.70
CA ALA A 52 -6.34 -9.10 -13.33
C ALA A 52 -5.67 -7.79 -12.85
N ILE A 53 -5.39 -7.68 -11.55
CA ILE A 53 -4.66 -6.52 -11.00
C ILE A 53 -3.25 -6.49 -11.57
N PHE A 54 -2.55 -7.62 -11.54
CA PHE A 54 -1.17 -7.71 -12.01
C PHE A 54 -1.06 -7.35 -13.48
N GLU A 55 -1.89 -7.94 -14.34
CA GLU A 55 -1.91 -7.65 -15.78
C GLU A 55 -2.16 -6.17 -16.06
N ARG A 56 -3.18 -5.59 -15.40
CA ARG A 56 -3.54 -4.18 -15.58
C ARG A 56 -2.38 -3.24 -15.25
N PHE A 57 -1.77 -3.41 -14.08
CA PHE A 57 -0.69 -2.52 -13.66
C PHE A 57 0.62 -2.81 -14.37
N SER A 58 0.90 -4.06 -14.74
CA SER A 58 2.08 -4.38 -15.56
C SER A 58 1.98 -3.75 -16.95
N SER A 59 0.78 -3.73 -17.55
CA SER A 59 0.54 -3.04 -18.81
C SER A 59 0.70 -1.51 -18.68
N VAL A 60 0.16 -0.91 -17.60
CA VAL A 60 0.21 0.55 -17.40
C VAL A 60 1.61 1.04 -17.02
N LEU A 61 2.29 0.36 -16.09
CA LEU A 61 3.62 0.73 -15.63
C LEU A 61 4.72 0.34 -16.63
N GLY A 62 4.41 -0.62 -17.52
CA GLY A 62 5.34 -1.17 -18.48
C GLY A 62 6.46 -1.98 -17.82
N SER A 63 7.45 -2.36 -18.62
CA SER A 63 8.69 -2.97 -18.13
C SER A 63 9.81 -1.93 -18.04
N LYS A 64 10.77 -2.17 -17.15
CA LYS A 64 12.00 -1.35 -17.13
C LYS A 64 12.75 -1.59 -18.44
N GLY A 65 12.74 -0.60 -19.33
CA GLY A 65 13.59 -0.61 -20.52
C GLY A 65 15.07 -0.68 -20.14
N ALA A 66 15.89 -1.26 -21.03
CA ALA A 66 17.33 -1.28 -20.86
C ALA A 66 17.84 0.16 -20.77
N ARG A 67 18.44 0.52 -19.64
CA ARG A 67 18.94 1.87 -19.41
C ARG A 67 20.37 1.96 -19.95
N THR A 68 20.54 2.54 -21.14
CA THR A 68 21.86 2.70 -21.77
C THR A 68 22.73 3.76 -21.11
N ARG A 69 22.14 4.63 -20.28
CA ARG A 69 22.82 5.73 -19.60
C ARG A 69 22.36 5.86 -18.15
N ALA A 70 23.29 6.05 -17.24
CA ALA A 70 23.01 6.38 -15.84
C ALA A 70 23.69 7.70 -15.49
N ILE A 71 23.16 8.39 -14.48
CA ILE A 71 23.80 9.58 -13.94
C ILE A 71 25.00 9.13 -13.11
N ASP A 72 26.17 9.67 -13.39
CA ASP A 72 27.34 9.50 -12.54
C ASP A 72 27.21 10.44 -11.32
N TRP A 73 26.82 9.86 -10.20
CA TRP A 73 26.61 10.59 -8.94
C TRP A 73 27.91 11.20 -8.40
N SER A 74 29.09 10.68 -8.77
CA SER A 74 30.37 11.25 -8.36
C SER A 74 30.64 12.61 -9.02
N GLN A 75 30.10 12.82 -10.22
CA GLN A 75 30.28 14.05 -11.00
C GLN A 75 29.30 15.16 -10.62
N LEU A 76 28.25 14.83 -9.87
CA LEU A 76 27.19 15.79 -9.50
C LEU A 76 27.63 16.80 -8.42
N GLN A 77 28.82 16.66 -7.83
CA GLN A 77 29.37 17.56 -6.80
C GLN A 77 28.34 17.95 -5.73
N LEU A 78 27.53 16.99 -5.30
CA LEU A 78 26.43 17.27 -4.37
C LEU A 78 27.00 17.71 -3.01
N PRO A 79 26.43 18.77 -2.41
CA PRO A 79 26.86 19.22 -1.10
C PRO A 79 26.61 18.14 -0.05
N GLU A 80 27.61 17.90 0.78
CA GLU A 80 27.51 16.98 1.90
C GLU A 80 26.60 17.60 2.97
N ILE A 81 25.32 17.19 2.98
CA ILE A 81 24.40 17.60 4.03
C ILE A 81 24.76 16.79 5.27
N ARG A 82 25.48 17.42 6.20
CA ARG A 82 25.69 16.87 7.55
C ARG A 82 24.34 16.78 8.23
N GLY A 83 23.69 15.63 8.08
CA GLY A 83 22.52 15.28 8.87
C GLY A 83 22.95 15.24 10.33
N GLY A 84 22.66 16.32 11.07
CA GLY A 84 22.58 16.25 12.52
C GLY A 84 21.47 15.27 12.83
N GLY A 85 21.82 14.00 13.01
CA GLY A 85 20.89 12.96 13.43
C GLY A 85 20.19 13.37 14.71
N LEU A 86 18.92 13.00 14.81
CA LEU A 86 18.14 13.04 16.04
C LEU A 86 18.75 12.13 17.12
#